data_AF-A0A1R1PSP0-F1
#
_entry.id   AF-A0A1R1PSP0-F1
#
_cell.length_a   1.000
_cell.length_b   1.000
_cell.length_c   1.000
_cell.angle_alpha   90.00
_cell.angle_beta   90.00
_cell.angle_gamma   90.00
#
_symmetry.space_group_name_H-M   'P 1'
#
loop_
_entity.id
_entity.type
_entity.pdbx_description
1 polymer ?
#
loop_
_entity_poly.entity_id
_entity_poly.type
_entity_poly.pdbx_seq_one_letter_code
_entity_poly.pdbx_strand_id
1 'polypeptide(L)'
;MGSIPIVSAVSQIYGCDNEINEKRYQEFMNKFKSLYNQDPEFIVRAPGRVNIIGEHIDYCGMPVLPMAIEPDILVAVTRRNDNTIQVNNENSGAYKPFTFTHTQGETVEIDTSNHFWGNYFKCGYRGAYEATNEPAVRGMNCLLGGNLPTGSGLSSSSALVCCSAMTFSLVNDTKLTQSEIVECAVKAERYVGVNGGGMDQTCSIMAKNSSALFIEFHPKTAVTDVKFPKTDPQIAFVIANTLVTSNKKDTAPVCYNLRVVETRIAALMLAKHLQIQDFMNIANPLTMKIVMDMHLNEDAEIKQCGETEVWCRKLGKMVDISKAFFGKNQGGFTWEQCAEYLGMTVEELKIKVQTDRFPVIAESLQLYNRTLHVYSEALRVVKFRQICENGGDNNGPTIQRLGELMNESQESCDGLFNCSCEELNTLCGIARYVVNDC
;
A
#
# COMPACT_ATOMS: atom_id res chain seq x y z
N MET A 1 1.86 -11.04 15.79
CA MET A 1 0.60 -10.56 15.17
C MET A 1 -0.51 -11.55 15.52
N GLY A 2 -1.75 -11.10 15.67
CA GLY A 2 -2.84 -11.88 16.29
C GLY A 2 -3.97 -12.25 15.34
N SER A 3 -5.08 -12.72 15.91
CA SER A 3 -6.35 -12.87 15.21
C SER A 3 -6.94 -11.51 14.84
N ILE A 4 -7.82 -11.48 13.84
CA ILE A 4 -8.62 -10.29 13.52
C ILE A 4 -9.51 -9.95 14.73
N PRO A 5 -9.54 -8.68 15.18
CA PRO A 5 -10.37 -8.28 16.31
C PRO A 5 -11.86 -8.38 15.96
N ILE A 6 -12.65 -8.87 16.92
CA ILE A 6 -14.12 -8.90 16.84
C ILE A 6 -14.65 -7.89 17.85
N VAL A 7 -15.54 -7.03 17.39
CA VAL A 7 -16.21 -6.00 18.19
C VAL A 7 -17.72 -6.21 18.14
N SER A 8 -18.40 -5.84 19.23
CA SER A 8 -19.85 -5.99 19.36
C SER A 8 -20.61 -4.67 19.29
N ALA A 9 -19.90 -3.55 19.21
CA ALA A 9 -20.50 -2.21 19.16
C ALA A 9 -19.67 -1.26 18.28
N VAL A 10 -20.36 -0.38 17.56
CA VAL A 10 -19.75 0.66 16.71
C VAL A 10 -18.85 1.60 17.51
N SER A 11 -19.20 1.87 18.78
CA SER A 11 -18.41 2.69 19.71
C SER A 11 -17.02 2.13 20.03
N GLN A 12 -16.81 0.82 19.90
CA GLN A 12 -15.47 0.21 20.06
C GLN A 12 -14.53 0.55 18.88
N ILE A 13 -15.09 0.97 17.74
CA ILE A 13 -14.35 1.38 16.56
C ILE A 13 -14.16 2.91 16.58
N TYR A 14 -15.25 3.65 16.75
CA TYR A 14 -15.32 5.11 16.53
C TYR A 14 -15.33 5.96 17.81
N GLY A 15 -15.24 5.36 19.00
CA GLY A 15 -15.35 6.08 20.27
C GLY A 15 -16.79 6.42 20.65
N CYS A 16 -16.98 7.26 21.68
CA CYS A 16 -18.31 7.55 22.24
C CYS A 16 -19.18 8.44 21.34
N ASP A 17 -18.59 9.42 20.65
CA ASP A 17 -19.31 10.37 19.81
C ASP A 17 -19.48 9.81 18.38
N ASN A 18 -20.33 8.80 18.22
CA ASN A 18 -20.41 8.02 16.98
C ASN A 18 -21.81 7.90 16.34
N GLU A 19 -22.79 8.74 16.74
CA GLU A 19 -24.19 8.67 16.28
C GLU A 19 -24.35 8.55 14.75
N ILE A 20 -23.53 9.28 13.99
CA ILE A 20 -23.51 9.21 12.51
C ILE A 20 -23.12 7.81 12.03
N ASN A 21 -22.11 7.19 12.65
CA ASN A 21 -21.66 5.84 12.32
C ASN A 21 -22.67 4.79 12.77
N GLU A 22 -23.30 4.93 13.93
CA GLU A 22 -24.38 4.05 14.38
C GLU A 22 -25.54 4.04 13.38
N LYS A 23 -26.01 5.23 12.97
CA LYS A 23 -27.05 5.38 11.96
C LYS A 23 -26.65 4.73 10.63
N ARG A 24 -25.41 4.97 10.17
CA ARG A 24 -24.86 4.36 8.95
C ARG A 24 -24.89 2.83 8.99
N TYR A 25 -24.48 2.22 10.10
CA TYR A 25 -24.51 0.76 10.26
C TYR A 25 -25.94 0.21 10.30
N GLN A 26 -26.86 0.90 10.97
CA GLN A 26 -28.28 0.51 10.99
C GLN A 26 -28.92 0.57 9.60
N GLU A 27 -28.69 1.64 8.84
CA GLU A 27 -29.16 1.76 7.46
C GLU A 27 -28.58 0.66 6.57
N PHE A 28 -27.29 0.34 6.72
CA PHE A 28 -26.62 -0.73 5.99
C PHE A 28 -27.21 -2.11 6.29
N MET A 29 -27.47 -2.43 7.56
CA MET A 29 -28.15 -3.67 7.97
C MET A 29 -29.58 -3.74 7.44
N ASN A 30 -30.33 -2.64 7.46
CA ASN A 30 -31.68 -2.58 6.91
C ASN A 30 -31.72 -2.81 5.40
N LYS A 31 -30.74 -2.26 4.65
CA LYS A 31 -30.58 -2.55 3.22
C LYS A 31 -30.28 -4.03 2.98
N PHE A 32 -29.39 -4.63 3.77
CA PHE A 32 -29.10 -6.07 3.69
C PHE A 32 -30.36 -6.91 3.94
N LYS A 33 -31.10 -6.60 5.01
CA LYS A 33 -32.35 -7.28 5.35
C LYS A 33 -33.40 -7.17 4.25
N SER A 34 -33.52 -5.99 3.64
CA SER A 34 -34.46 -5.77 2.52
C SER A 34 -34.08 -6.58 1.28
N LEU A 35 -32.78 -6.76 1.03
CA LEU A 35 -32.27 -7.49 -0.13
C LEU A 35 -32.37 -9.02 0.02
N TYR A 36 -32.09 -9.55 1.21
CA TYR A 36 -31.98 -10.99 1.45
C TYR A 36 -33.08 -11.57 2.35
N ASN A 37 -34.00 -10.73 2.86
CA ASN A 37 -35.07 -11.10 3.79
C ASN A 37 -34.56 -11.79 5.08
N GLN A 38 -33.34 -11.44 5.52
CA GLN A 38 -32.71 -11.95 6.72
C GLN A 38 -31.68 -10.94 7.25
N ASP A 39 -31.46 -10.92 8.55
CA ASP A 39 -30.42 -10.08 9.16
C ASP A 39 -29.03 -10.64 8.81
N PRO A 40 -27.99 -9.79 8.65
CA PRO A 40 -26.64 -10.27 8.43
C PRO A 40 -26.13 -11.03 9.66
N GLU A 41 -25.40 -12.14 9.45
CA GLU A 41 -24.76 -12.90 10.53
C GLU A 41 -23.59 -12.13 11.15
N PHE A 42 -22.88 -11.36 10.33
CA PHE A 42 -21.80 -10.48 10.75
C PHE A 42 -21.51 -9.42 9.68
N ILE A 43 -20.75 -8.40 10.07
CA ILE A 43 -20.22 -7.35 9.18
C ILE A 43 -18.70 -7.38 9.28
N VAL A 44 -18.04 -7.41 8.13
CA VAL A 44 -16.58 -7.26 8.02
C VAL A 44 -16.26 -5.82 7.65
N ARG A 45 -15.24 -5.25 8.28
CA ARG A 45 -14.79 -3.87 8.08
C ARG A 45 -13.31 -3.83 7.75
N ALA A 46 -12.92 -3.02 6.78
CA ALA A 46 -11.53 -2.67 6.48
C ALA A 46 -11.44 -1.15 6.21
N PRO A 47 -10.68 -0.39 7.02
CA PRO A 47 -10.50 1.04 6.80
C PRO A 47 -9.63 1.32 5.57
N GLY A 48 -9.84 2.48 4.96
CA GLY A 48 -8.86 3.08 4.06
C GLY A 48 -7.66 3.62 4.85
N ARG A 49 -6.74 4.24 4.13
CA ARG A 49 -5.52 4.80 4.74
C ARG A 49 -5.04 6.06 4.04
N VAL A 50 -4.35 6.91 4.78
CA VAL A 50 -3.48 7.94 4.23
C VAL A 50 -2.03 7.56 4.53
N ASN A 51 -1.16 7.73 3.55
CA ASN A 51 0.27 7.64 3.80
C ASN A 51 0.78 9.02 4.19
N ILE A 52 1.41 9.15 5.37
CA ILE A 52 1.88 10.45 5.84
C ILE A 52 3.15 10.83 5.09
N ILE A 53 4.04 9.86 4.92
CA ILE A 53 5.30 9.98 4.20
C ILE A 53 5.83 8.59 3.86
N GLY A 54 6.60 8.45 2.78
CA GLY A 54 7.05 7.15 2.28
C GLY A 54 6.34 6.73 1.00
N GLU A 55 6.13 7.64 0.06
CA GLU A 55 5.44 7.27 -1.19
C GLU A 55 6.32 6.46 -2.13
N HIS A 56 5.72 5.49 -2.83
CA HIS A 56 6.39 4.73 -3.90
C HIS A 56 7.69 3.97 -3.50
N ILE A 57 7.84 3.62 -2.22
CA ILE A 57 9.01 2.89 -1.70
C ILE A 57 8.68 1.54 -1.06
N ASP A 58 7.40 1.22 -0.85
CA ASP A 58 6.96 -0.02 -0.19
C ASP A 58 7.31 -1.28 -1.01
N TYR A 59 7.06 -1.25 -2.33
CA TYR A 59 7.50 -2.31 -3.25
C TYR A 59 9.03 -2.35 -3.46
N CYS A 60 9.77 -1.33 -3.02
CA CYS A 60 11.23 -1.34 -2.94
C CYS A 60 11.74 -1.97 -1.63
N GLY A 61 10.83 -2.40 -0.75
CA GLY A 61 11.11 -2.99 0.56
C GLY A 61 11.48 -1.98 1.64
N MET A 62 11.38 -0.68 1.36
CA MET A 62 11.71 0.38 2.31
C MET A 62 10.56 0.63 3.28
N PRO A 63 10.85 1.15 4.49
CA PRO A 63 9.82 1.43 5.45
C PRO A 63 8.95 2.62 5.04
N VAL A 64 7.68 2.60 5.45
CA VAL A 64 6.68 3.65 5.20
C VAL A 64 5.96 4.03 6.50
N LEU A 65 5.28 5.18 6.51
CA LEU A 65 4.58 5.69 7.70
C LEU A 65 3.11 6.08 7.40
N PRO A 66 2.23 5.12 7.09
CA PRO A 66 0.81 5.41 6.94
C PRO A 66 0.04 5.42 8.26
N MET A 67 -1.21 5.85 8.18
CA MET A 67 -2.22 5.61 9.22
C MET A 67 -3.56 5.25 8.58
N ALA A 68 -4.33 4.39 9.25
CA ALA A 68 -5.70 4.13 8.84
C ALA A 68 -6.58 5.36 9.12
N ILE A 69 -7.56 5.57 8.27
CA ILE A 69 -8.56 6.64 8.43
C ILE A 69 -9.91 6.03 8.81
N GLU A 70 -10.82 6.86 9.29
CA GLU A 70 -12.17 6.40 9.66
C GLU A 70 -12.97 5.84 8.48
N PRO A 71 -12.95 6.46 7.27
CA PRO A 71 -13.65 5.91 6.13
C PRO A 71 -13.22 4.48 5.77
N ASP A 72 -14.19 3.63 5.47
CA ASP A 72 -13.99 2.18 5.37
C ASP A 72 -14.83 1.52 4.27
N ILE A 73 -14.50 0.26 4.00
CA ILE A 73 -15.34 -0.69 3.26
C ILE A 73 -16.01 -1.62 4.27
N LEU A 74 -17.31 -1.85 4.07
CA LEU A 74 -18.12 -2.77 4.85
C LEU A 74 -18.65 -3.91 3.97
N VAL A 75 -18.65 -5.12 4.52
CA VAL A 75 -19.30 -6.28 3.90
C VAL A 75 -20.20 -6.95 4.92
N ALA A 76 -21.51 -6.82 4.74
CA ALA A 76 -22.52 -7.56 5.52
C ALA A 76 -22.74 -8.94 4.87
N VAL A 77 -22.78 -10.00 5.68
CA VAL A 77 -22.68 -11.38 5.19
C VAL A 77 -23.70 -12.30 5.86
N THR A 78 -24.24 -13.24 5.09
CA THR A 78 -24.85 -14.48 5.60
C THR A 78 -24.33 -15.67 4.82
N ARG A 79 -24.11 -16.79 5.50
CA ARG A 79 -23.71 -18.06 4.91
C ARG A 79 -24.87 -18.69 4.14
N ARG A 80 -24.55 -19.43 3.09
CA ARG A 80 -25.51 -20.24 2.31
C ARG A 80 -25.19 -21.72 2.47
N ASN A 81 -26.15 -22.56 2.09
CA ASN A 81 -25.99 -24.02 2.10
C ASN A 81 -25.48 -24.59 0.75
N ASP A 82 -25.35 -23.74 -0.27
CA ASP A 82 -24.72 -24.05 -1.55
C ASP A 82 -23.29 -23.50 -1.60
N ASN A 83 -22.65 -23.53 -2.76
CA ASN A 83 -21.33 -22.94 -3.03
C ASN A 83 -21.43 -21.68 -3.91
N THR A 84 -22.57 -20.98 -3.85
CA THR A 84 -22.83 -19.76 -4.62
C THR A 84 -22.42 -18.54 -3.82
N ILE A 85 -21.65 -17.64 -4.42
CA ILE A 85 -21.26 -16.35 -3.86
C ILE A 85 -22.05 -15.26 -4.58
N GLN A 86 -22.97 -14.60 -3.88
CA GLN A 86 -23.76 -13.48 -4.41
C GLN A 86 -23.27 -12.18 -3.78
N VAL A 87 -22.80 -11.23 -4.59
CA VAL A 87 -22.26 -9.96 -4.10
C VAL A 87 -23.03 -8.81 -4.70
N ASN A 88 -23.71 -8.05 -3.84
CA ASN A 88 -24.38 -6.80 -4.16
C ASN A 88 -23.59 -5.62 -3.60
N ASN A 89 -23.92 -4.42 -4.08
CA ASN A 89 -23.37 -3.17 -3.58
C ASN A 89 -24.53 -2.25 -3.20
N GLU A 90 -24.38 -1.47 -2.12
CA GLU A 90 -25.41 -0.52 -1.69
C GLU A 90 -25.66 0.60 -2.71
N ASN A 91 -24.69 0.89 -3.57
CA ASN A 91 -24.82 1.76 -4.72
C ASN A 91 -24.84 0.93 -6.01
N SER A 92 -25.94 0.21 -6.22
CA SER A 92 -26.13 -0.67 -7.38
C SER A 92 -26.15 0.07 -8.74
N GLY A 93 -26.44 1.38 -8.72
CA GLY A 93 -26.37 2.24 -9.91
C GLY A 93 -24.93 2.43 -10.40
N ALA A 94 -23.97 2.60 -9.49
CA ALA A 94 -22.55 2.71 -9.82
C ALA A 94 -21.85 1.35 -9.93
N TYR A 95 -22.24 0.38 -9.10
CA TYR A 95 -21.58 -0.92 -8.98
C TYR A 95 -22.57 -2.06 -9.21
N LYS A 96 -22.59 -2.60 -10.43
CA LYS A 96 -23.47 -3.71 -10.79
C LYS A 96 -23.20 -4.94 -9.92
N PRO A 97 -24.24 -5.64 -9.44
CA PRO A 97 -24.08 -6.86 -8.65
C PRO A 97 -23.51 -8.00 -9.51
N PHE A 98 -22.93 -9.01 -8.86
CA PHE A 98 -22.43 -10.20 -9.53
C PHE A 98 -22.57 -11.45 -8.67
N THR A 99 -22.58 -12.59 -9.34
CA THR A 99 -22.66 -13.91 -8.72
C THR A 99 -21.63 -14.82 -9.38
N PHE A 100 -21.01 -15.68 -8.58
CA PHE A 100 -20.20 -16.79 -9.09
C PHE A 100 -20.33 -18.00 -8.18
N THR A 101 -20.12 -19.19 -8.75
CA THR A 101 -20.04 -20.45 -8.02
C THR A 101 -18.59 -20.87 -7.94
N HIS A 102 -18.19 -21.50 -6.83
CA HIS A 102 -16.83 -21.96 -6.67
C HIS A 102 -16.80 -23.37 -6.06
N THR A 103 -16.19 -24.31 -6.76
CA THR A 103 -16.02 -25.68 -6.29
C THR A 103 -14.62 -25.86 -5.72
N GLN A 104 -14.47 -26.78 -4.76
CA GLN A 104 -13.16 -27.10 -4.20
C GLN A 104 -12.20 -27.61 -5.30
N GLY A 105 -10.98 -27.10 -5.31
CA GLY A 105 -9.92 -27.40 -6.27
C GLY A 105 -9.98 -26.56 -7.56
N GLU A 106 -10.99 -25.71 -7.72
CA GLU A 106 -11.06 -24.78 -8.85
C GLU A 106 -10.34 -23.47 -8.54
N THR A 107 -9.89 -22.79 -9.58
CA THR A 107 -9.35 -21.44 -9.46
C THR A 107 -10.45 -20.41 -9.72
N VAL A 108 -10.57 -19.41 -8.84
CA VAL A 108 -11.43 -18.25 -9.12
C VAL A 108 -10.76 -17.37 -10.16
N GLU A 109 -11.35 -17.34 -11.35
CA GLU A 109 -10.85 -16.52 -12.46
C GLU A 109 -11.09 -15.02 -12.24
N ILE A 110 -10.04 -14.24 -12.54
CA ILE A 110 -10.00 -12.78 -12.42
C ILE A 110 -9.78 -12.22 -13.82
N ASP A 111 -10.83 -11.63 -14.39
CA ASP A 111 -10.78 -11.07 -15.73
C ASP A 111 -10.09 -9.70 -15.71
N THR A 112 -8.82 -9.67 -16.10
CA THR A 112 -8.03 -8.44 -16.17
C THR A 112 -8.31 -7.61 -17.42
N SER A 113 -9.06 -8.13 -18.40
CA SER A 113 -9.42 -7.37 -19.61
C SER A 113 -10.50 -6.33 -19.35
N ASN A 114 -11.39 -6.60 -18.39
CA ASN A 114 -12.47 -5.69 -18.02
C ASN A 114 -12.20 -4.99 -16.68
N HIS A 115 -12.40 -3.68 -16.62
CA HIS A 115 -12.34 -2.93 -15.37
C HIS A 115 -13.62 -3.17 -14.56
N PHE A 116 -13.62 -4.23 -13.75
CA PHE A 116 -14.78 -4.63 -12.95
C PHE A 116 -14.45 -4.63 -11.45
N TRP A 117 -15.23 -3.92 -10.65
CA TRP A 117 -15.00 -3.80 -9.20
C TRP A 117 -15.01 -5.16 -8.48
N GLY A 118 -15.82 -6.12 -8.95
CA GLY A 118 -15.88 -7.46 -8.37
C GLY A 118 -14.59 -8.25 -8.54
N ASN A 119 -13.65 -7.84 -9.41
CA ASN A 119 -12.32 -8.43 -9.47
C ASN A 119 -11.53 -8.23 -8.18
N TYR A 120 -11.65 -7.07 -7.52
CA TYR A 120 -10.97 -6.84 -6.24
C TYR A 120 -11.54 -7.73 -5.13
N PHE A 121 -12.86 -7.93 -5.10
CA PHE A 121 -13.47 -8.90 -4.21
C PHE A 121 -12.97 -10.32 -4.52
N LYS A 122 -13.00 -10.74 -5.79
CA LYS A 122 -12.48 -12.05 -6.21
C LYS A 122 -11.01 -12.25 -5.85
N CYS A 123 -10.19 -11.19 -5.92
CA CYS A 123 -8.79 -11.24 -5.47
C CYS A 123 -8.68 -11.61 -4.00
N GLY A 124 -9.33 -10.87 -3.11
CA GLY A 124 -9.26 -11.16 -1.66
C GLY A 124 -9.79 -12.55 -1.32
N TYR A 125 -10.92 -12.92 -1.92
CA TYR A 125 -11.50 -14.27 -1.81
C TYR A 125 -10.51 -15.36 -2.26
N ARG A 126 -9.94 -15.23 -3.47
CA ARG A 126 -8.99 -16.19 -4.04
C ARG A 126 -7.71 -16.28 -3.21
N GLY A 127 -7.17 -15.15 -2.78
CA GLY A 127 -5.97 -15.09 -1.95
C GLY A 127 -6.15 -15.87 -0.66
N ALA A 128 -7.26 -15.66 0.04
CA ALA A 128 -7.56 -16.38 1.28
C ALA A 128 -7.85 -17.88 1.03
N TYR A 129 -8.48 -18.22 -0.09
CA TYR A 129 -8.69 -19.62 -0.51
C TYR A 129 -7.36 -20.37 -0.72
N GLU A 130 -6.47 -19.80 -1.54
CA GLU A 130 -5.13 -20.35 -1.79
C GLU A 130 -4.31 -20.47 -0.49
N ALA A 131 -4.40 -19.47 0.39
CA ALA A 131 -3.67 -19.45 1.66
C ALA A 131 -4.17 -20.49 2.69
N THR A 132 -5.35 -21.06 2.48
CA THR A 132 -5.99 -22.01 3.42
C THR A 132 -5.98 -23.45 2.92
N ASN A 133 -5.11 -23.76 1.96
CA ASN A 133 -5.02 -25.06 1.30
C ASN A 133 -6.35 -25.50 0.68
N GLU A 134 -7.06 -24.56 0.05
CA GLU A 134 -8.19 -24.85 -0.84
C GLU A 134 -9.31 -25.67 -0.17
N PRO A 135 -9.91 -25.17 0.93
CA PRO A 135 -10.91 -25.91 1.71
C PRO A 135 -12.22 -26.13 0.93
N ALA A 136 -13.10 -26.96 1.47
CA ALA A 136 -14.48 -27.01 0.99
C ALA A 136 -15.12 -25.62 1.16
N VAL A 137 -15.76 -25.12 0.10
CA VAL A 137 -16.27 -23.75 0.03
C VAL A 137 -17.74 -23.71 0.42
N ARG A 138 -18.08 -22.77 1.30
CA ARG A 138 -19.45 -22.39 1.58
C ARG A 138 -19.83 -21.13 0.79
N GLY A 139 -21.03 -21.14 0.24
CA GLY A 139 -21.65 -20.00 -0.42
C GLY A 139 -21.97 -18.89 0.58
N MET A 140 -22.17 -17.68 0.07
CA MET A 140 -22.49 -16.51 0.87
C MET A 140 -23.31 -15.48 0.10
N ASN A 141 -24.17 -14.78 0.81
CA ASN A 141 -24.78 -13.54 0.36
C ASN A 141 -24.00 -12.38 0.98
N CYS A 142 -23.58 -11.42 0.16
CA CYS A 142 -22.79 -10.27 0.57
C CYS A 142 -23.46 -8.98 0.09
N LEU A 143 -23.63 -8.02 1.00
CA LEU A 143 -23.84 -6.62 0.62
C LEU A 143 -22.56 -5.85 0.92
N LEU A 144 -22.01 -5.21 -0.11
CA LEU A 144 -20.88 -4.30 0.02
C LEU A 144 -21.36 -2.86 0.19
N GLY A 145 -20.69 -2.09 1.02
CA GLY A 145 -20.90 -0.65 1.16
C GLY A 145 -19.71 0.03 1.82
N GLY A 146 -19.94 1.21 2.36
CA GLY A 146 -18.92 2.01 3.02
C GLY A 146 -18.84 3.43 2.47
N ASN A 147 -18.07 4.27 3.15
CA ASN A 147 -17.93 5.69 2.82
C ASN A 147 -16.53 6.05 2.31
N LEU A 148 -15.67 5.06 2.04
CA LEU A 148 -14.33 5.28 1.51
C LEU A 148 -14.39 5.72 0.04
N PRO A 149 -13.90 6.93 -0.32
CA PRO A 149 -14.01 7.44 -1.67
C PRO A 149 -13.16 6.64 -2.68
N THR A 150 -13.80 6.16 -3.74
CA THR A 150 -13.13 5.41 -4.83
C THR A 150 -12.19 6.31 -5.63
N GLY A 151 -11.03 5.77 -6.04
CA GLY A 151 -10.13 6.43 -7.00
C GLY A 151 -9.38 7.66 -6.48
N SER A 152 -9.49 7.94 -5.17
CA SER A 152 -8.97 9.14 -4.49
C SER A 152 -7.57 8.97 -3.87
N GLY A 153 -6.92 7.83 -4.11
CA GLY A 153 -5.64 7.51 -3.47
C GLY A 153 -5.74 7.01 -2.02
N LEU A 154 -6.95 6.82 -1.46
CA LEU A 154 -7.17 6.37 -0.07
C LEU A 154 -7.28 4.83 0.11
N SER A 155 -6.78 4.06 -0.85
CA SER A 155 -6.75 2.57 -0.84
C SER A 155 -8.10 1.86 -0.75
N SER A 156 -9.11 2.36 -1.46
CA SER A 156 -10.40 1.66 -1.53
C SER A 156 -10.30 0.25 -2.13
N SER A 157 -9.37 0.02 -3.06
CA SER A 157 -9.11 -1.31 -3.64
C SER A 157 -8.55 -2.28 -2.60
N SER A 158 -7.50 -1.89 -1.89
CA SER A 158 -6.85 -2.76 -0.90
C SER A 158 -7.73 -3.01 0.31
N ALA A 159 -8.51 -2.01 0.76
CA ALA A 159 -9.52 -2.20 1.80
C ALA A 159 -10.56 -3.24 1.38
N LEU A 160 -11.04 -3.19 0.12
CA LEU A 160 -11.96 -4.19 -0.43
C LEU A 160 -11.33 -5.60 -0.49
N VAL A 161 -10.09 -5.72 -0.96
CA VAL A 161 -9.37 -7.00 -1.02
C VAL A 161 -9.22 -7.59 0.40
N CYS A 162 -8.82 -6.77 1.38
CA CYS A 162 -8.70 -7.18 2.77
C CYS A 162 -10.04 -7.62 3.37
N CYS A 163 -11.10 -6.83 3.16
CA CYS A 163 -12.46 -7.16 3.57
C CYS A 163 -12.93 -8.50 2.98
N SER A 164 -12.63 -8.75 1.71
CA SER A 164 -13.02 -10.00 1.05
C SER A 164 -12.23 -11.21 1.58
N ALA A 165 -10.93 -11.07 1.82
CA ALA A 165 -10.11 -12.12 2.44
C ALA A 165 -10.60 -12.48 3.86
N MET A 166 -10.90 -11.47 4.68
CA MET A 166 -11.52 -11.65 6.00
C MET A 166 -12.89 -12.31 5.91
N THR A 167 -13.72 -11.89 4.95
CA THR A 167 -15.05 -12.47 4.70
C THR A 167 -14.95 -13.96 4.37
N PHE A 168 -14.04 -14.33 3.46
CA PHE A 168 -13.78 -15.73 3.13
C PHE A 168 -13.39 -16.54 4.37
N SER A 169 -12.47 -16.00 5.17
CA SER A 169 -11.96 -16.71 6.35
C SER A 169 -13.05 -16.95 7.40
N LEU A 170 -13.91 -15.95 7.64
CA LEU A 170 -15.02 -16.08 8.58
C LEU A 170 -16.10 -17.03 8.07
N VAL A 171 -16.49 -16.95 6.79
CA VAL A 171 -17.51 -17.82 6.20
C VAL A 171 -17.10 -19.30 6.31
N ASN A 172 -15.82 -19.60 6.07
CA ASN A 172 -15.28 -20.96 6.01
C ASN A 172 -14.55 -21.41 7.30
N ASP A 173 -14.56 -20.61 8.37
CA ASP A 173 -13.90 -20.88 9.66
C ASP A 173 -12.42 -21.30 9.54
N THR A 174 -11.67 -20.62 8.66
CA THR A 174 -10.26 -20.96 8.38
C THR A 174 -9.26 -20.33 9.35
N LYS A 175 -9.73 -19.39 10.19
CA LYS A 175 -8.95 -18.74 11.28
C LYS A 175 -7.62 -18.13 10.84
N LEU A 176 -7.59 -17.48 9.68
CA LEU A 176 -6.42 -16.74 9.22
C LEU A 176 -6.05 -15.62 10.21
N THR A 177 -4.76 -15.50 10.50
CA THR A 177 -4.19 -14.41 11.29
C THR A 177 -4.15 -13.10 10.50
N GLN A 178 -3.93 -11.98 11.19
CA GLN A 178 -3.70 -10.68 10.55
C GLN A 178 -2.58 -10.73 9.51
N SER A 179 -1.47 -11.42 9.81
CA SER A 179 -0.33 -11.55 8.90
C SER A 179 -0.72 -12.31 7.64
N GLU A 180 -1.39 -13.45 7.77
CA GLU A 180 -1.77 -14.28 6.63
C GLU A 180 -2.80 -13.58 5.74
N ILE A 181 -3.72 -12.80 6.32
CA ILE A 181 -4.66 -11.96 5.56
C ILE A 181 -3.90 -10.89 4.77
N VAL A 182 -2.95 -10.20 5.39
CA VAL A 182 -2.13 -9.19 4.71
C VAL A 182 -1.33 -9.83 3.57
N GLU A 183 -0.60 -10.91 3.84
CA GLU A 183 0.23 -11.59 2.86
C GLU A 183 -0.58 -12.09 1.65
N CYS A 184 -1.73 -12.72 1.91
CA CYS A 184 -2.59 -13.22 0.83
C CYS A 184 -3.26 -12.08 0.06
N ALA A 185 -3.67 -11.00 0.73
CA ALA A 185 -4.25 -9.82 0.09
C ALA A 185 -3.24 -9.09 -0.81
N VAL A 186 -2.00 -8.90 -0.34
CA VAL A 186 -0.91 -8.29 -1.13
C VAL A 186 -0.62 -9.12 -2.37
N LYS A 187 -0.50 -10.45 -2.22
CA LYS A 187 -0.27 -11.35 -3.36
C LYS A 187 -1.44 -11.29 -4.35
N ALA A 188 -2.67 -11.30 -3.84
CA ALA A 188 -3.85 -11.45 -4.67
C ALA A 188 -4.29 -10.16 -5.36
N GLU A 189 -4.11 -8.98 -4.76
CA GLU A 189 -4.45 -7.71 -5.41
C GLU A 189 -3.66 -7.53 -6.72
N ARG A 190 -2.44 -8.07 -6.78
CA ARG A 190 -1.64 -8.09 -8.01
C ARG A 190 -2.29 -8.85 -9.18
N TYR A 191 -3.27 -9.72 -8.91
CA TYR A 191 -4.04 -10.38 -9.97
C TYR A 191 -4.89 -9.40 -10.79
N VAL A 192 -5.15 -8.17 -10.31
CA VAL A 192 -5.83 -7.13 -11.13
C VAL A 192 -4.91 -6.43 -12.13
N GLY A 193 -3.61 -6.78 -12.16
CA GLY A 193 -2.63 -6.23 -13.10
C GLY A 193 -1.81 -5.04 -12.59
N VAL A 194 -1.91 -4.71 -11.30
CA VAL A 194 -1.13 -3.63 -10.66
C VAL A 194 -0.08 -4.23 -9.72
N ASN A 195 1.19 -3.92 -9.95
CA ASN A 195 2.32 -4.51 -9.24
C ASN A 195 2.63 -3.81 -7.91
N GLY A 196 1.63 -3.75 -7.02
CA GLY A 196 1.71 -3.04 -5.75
C GLY A 196 2.62 -3.66 -4.69
N GLY A 197 3.03 -2.84 -3.73
CA GLY A 197 3.67 -3.27 -2.48
C GLY A 197 2.64 -3.69 -1.43
N GLY A 198 3.01 -3.61 -0.15
CA GLY A 198 2.24 -4.14 0.97
C GLY A 198 1.73 -3.10 1.98
N MET A 199 1.95 -1.81 1.71
CA MET A 199 1.60 -0.74 2.65
C MET A 199 0.11 -0.71 2.98
N ASP A 200 -0.73 -0.71 1.95
CA ASP A 200 -2.16 -0.44 2.05
C ASP A 200 -2.87 -1.52 2.86
N GLN A 201 -2.61 -2.79 2.54
CA GLN A 201 -3.18 -3.96 3.20
C GLN A 201 -2.69 -4.06 4.64
N THR A 202 -1.39 -3.85 4.86
CA THR A 202 -0.82 -3.87 6.22
C THR A 202 -1.43 -2.79 7.09
N CYS A 203 -1.54 -1.56 6.58
CA CYS A 203 -2.16 -0.46 7.31
C CYS A 203 -3.64 -0.71 7.58
N SER A 204 -4.39 -1.24 6.61
CA SER A 204 -5.82 -1.53 6.78
C SER A 204 -6.10 -2.56 7.87
N ILE A 205 -5.22 -3.57 8.02
CA ILE A 205 -5.41 -4.68 8.96
C ILE A 205 -4.77 -4.43 10.34
N MET A 206 -3.63 -3.73 10.38
CA MET A 206 -2.78 -3.65 11.58
C MET A 206 -2.77 -2.29 12.28
N ALA A 207 -3.40 -1.26 11.70
CA ALA A 207 -3.49 0.05 12.33
C ALA A 207 -4.24 -0.01 13.68
N LYS A 208 -3.85 0.89 14.58
CA LYS A 208 -4.49 1.08 15.89
C LYS A 208 -4.92 2.52 16.05
N ASN A 209 -5.96 2.72 16.85
CA ASN A 209 -6.47 4.05 17.16
C ASN A 209 -5.37 4.96 17.73
N SER A 210 -5.38 6.21 17.28
CA SER A 210 -4.50 7.28 17.74
C SER A 210 -2.99 7.02 17.53
N SER A 211 -2.60 6.35 16.44
CA SER A 211 -1.19 6.20 16.03
C SER A 211 -1.06 6.05 14.52
N ALA A 212 0.05 6.55 13.99
CA ALA A 212 0.57 6.10 12.70
C ALA A 212 1.28 4.74 12.87
N LEU A 213 1.56 4.10 11.75
CA LEU A 213 2.17 2.77 11.70
C LEU A 213 3.47 2.86 10.91
N PHE A 214 4.61 2.68 11.56
CA PHE A 214 5.88 2.47 10.85
C PHE A 214 5.92 1.02 10.39
N ILE A 215 5.89 0.81 9.08
CA ILE A 215 5.80 -0.52 8.48
C ILE A 215 7.13 -0.85 7.82
N GLU A 216 7.73 -1.95 8.23
CA GLU A 216 8.89 -2.55 7.56
C GLU A 216 8.44 -3.80 6.80
N PHE A 217 9.03 -4.06 5.62
CA PHE A 217 8.65 -5.20 4.77
C PHE A 217 9.75 -6.27 4.65
N HIS A 218 11.01 -5.91 4.90
CA HIS A 218 12.18 -6.77 4.73
C HIS A 218 13.10 -6.68 5.95
N PRO A 219 13.62 -7.81 6.49
CA PRO A 219 13.53 -9.19 5.98
C PRO A 219 12.19 -9.89 6.25
N LYS A 220 11.38 -9.36 7.15
CA LYS A 220 10.01 -9.80 7.43
C LYS A 220 9.16 -8.57 7.70
N THR A 221 7.85 -8.69 7.48
CA THR A 221 6.93 -7.61 7.81
C THR A 221 6.91 -7.36 9.31
N ALA A 222 7.18 -6.12 9.72
CA ALA A 222 7.10 -5.66 11.11
C ALA A 222 6.36 -4.33 11.16
N VAL A 223 5.65 -4.09 12.26
CA VAL A 223 4.87 -2.87 12.46
C VAL A 223 5.15 -2.29 13.84
N THR A 224 5.39 -0.98 13.88
CA THR A 224 5.66 -0.23 15.11
C THR A 224 4.71 0.96 15.18
N ASP A 225 3.99 1.11 16.30
CA ASP A 225 3.09 2.24 16.49
C ASP A 225 3.92 3.52 16.69
N VAL A 226 3.66 4.55 15.88
CA VAL A 226 4.29 5.87 16.01
C VAL A 226 3.25 6.85 16.51
N LYS A 227 3.47 7.39 17.71
CA LYS A 227 2.63 8.44 18.31
C LYS A 227 3.13 9.80 17.86
N PHE A 228 2.22 10.70 17.54
CA PHE A 228 2.57 12.07 17.22
C PHE A 228 2.96 12.85 18.49
N PRO A 229 3.85 13.85 18.38
CA PRO A 229 4.14 14.78 19.46
C PRO A 229 2.86 15.45 19.99
N LYS A 230 2.80 15.66 21.31
CA LYS A 230 1.73 16.46 21.90
C LYS A 230 2.01 17.94 21.60
N THR A 231 1.03 18.61 21.02
CA THR A 231 1.07 20.04 20.68
C THR A 231 -0.21 20.72 21.14
N ASP A 232 -0.18 22.04 21.26
CA ASP A 232 -1.37 22.86 21.53
C ASP A 232 -1.45 24.00 20.48
N PRO A 233 -2.41 23.95 19.52
CA PRO A 233 -3.45 22.93 19.36
C PRO A 233 -2.89 21.56 18.93
N GLN A 234 -3.69 20.51 19.11
CA GLN A 234 -3.30 19.16 18.67
C GLN A 234 -3.06 19.08 17.16
N ILE A 235 -2.11 18.25 16.75
CA ILE A 235 -1.84 17.98 15.33
C ILE A 235 -3.08 17.39 14.66
N ALA A 236 -3.44 17.98 13.52
CA ALA A 236 -4.46 17.46 12.62
C ALA A 236 -3.88 17.28 11.21
N PHE A 237 -4.18 16.15 10.58
CA PHE A 237 -3.91 15.92 9.16
C PHE A 237 -5.22 16.10 8.39
N VAL A 238 -5.23 17.05 7.44
CA VAL A 238 -6.41 17.32 6.61
C VAL A 238 -6.22 16.65 5.24
N ILE A 239 -7.20 15.83 4.85
CA ILE A 239 -7.21 15.16 3.55
C ILE A 239 -8.07 15.99 2.60
N ALA A 240 -7.46 16.48 1.52
CA ALA A 240 -8.14 17.20 0.46
C ALA A 240 -8.04 16.42 -0.85
N ASN A 241 -9.19 16.15 -1.48
CA ASN A 241 -9.27 15.36 -2.70
C ASN A 241 -9.23 16.27 -3.93
N THR A 242 -8.35 15.98 -4.90
CA THR A 242 -8.25 16.74 -6.16
C THR A 242 -9.47 16.54 -7.06
N LEU A 243 -10.29 15.51 -6.79
CA LEU A 243 -11.41 15.05 -7.62
C LEU A 243 -10.98 14.49 -8.99
N VAL A 244 -9.67 14.43 -9.25
CA VAL A 244 -9.11 13.73 -10.41
C VAL A 244 -9.09 12.24 -10.10
N THR A 245 -9.81 11.45 -10.89
CA THR A 245 -9.83 9.99 -10.72
C THR A 245 -8.57 9.39 -11.32
N SER A 246 -7.79 8.70 -10.48
CA SER A 246 -6.62 7.95 -10.96
C SER A 246 -7.02 6.57 -11.48
N ASN A 247 -6.98 6.39 -12.80
CA ASN A 247 -7.17 5.07 -13.43
C ASN A 247 -5.87 4.25 -13.36
N LYS A 248 -5.48 3.86 -12.14
CA LYS A 248 -4.19 3.22 -11.81
C LYS A 248 -3.90 1.97 -12.63
N LYS A 249 -4.93 1.16 -12.93
CA LYS A 249 -4.81 -0.06 -13.75
C LYS A 249 -4.54 0.27 -15.22
N ASP A 250 -5.31 1.19 -15.79
CA ASP A 250 -5.27 1.48 -17.23
C ASP A 250 -4.00 2.23 -17.62
N THR A 251 -3.52 3.11 -16.73
CA THR A 251 -2.26 3.83 -16.89
C THR A 251 -1.05 3.06 -16.34
N ALA A 252 -1.24 1.88 -15.76
CA ALA A 252 -0.17 1.12 -15.10
C ALA A 252 1.08 0.93 -15.97
N PRO A 253 0.97 0.60 -17.28
CA PRO A 253 2.14 0.36 -18.13
C PRO A 253 3.07 1.55 -18.31
N VAL A 254 2.57 2.79 -18.17
CA VAL A 254 3.35 4.04 -18.32
C VAL A 254 3.52 4.80 -17.00
N CYS A 255 2.74 4.45 -15.99
CA CYS A 255 2.78 5.04 -14.65
C CYS A 255 3.23 3.99 -13.62
N TYR A 256 2.28 3.39 -12.89
CA TYR A 256 2.59 2.63 -11.67
C TYR A 256 3.53 1.43 -11.89
N ASN A 257 3.22 0.55 -12.85
CA ASN A 257 4.06 -0.63 -13.11
C ASN A 257 5.42 -0.23 -13.71
N LEU A 258 5.46 0.84 -14.53
CA LEU A 258 6.73 1.37 -15.04
C LEU A 258 7.65 1.80 -13.90
N ARG A 259 7.14 2.54 -12.91
CA ARG A 259 7.93 2.94 -11.73
C ARG A 259 8.48 1.75 -10.96
N VAL A 260 7.67 0.69 -10.79
CA VAL A 260 8.13 -0.56 -10.16
C VAL A 260 9.27 -1.19 -10.96
N VAL A 261 9.14 -1.27 -12.29
CA VAL A 261 10.19 -1.80 -13.17
C VAL A 261 11.47 -0.96 -13.10
N GLU A 262 11.38 0.36 -13.18
CA GLU A 262 12.54 1.27 -13.07
C GLU A 262 13.31 1.02 -11.76
N THR A 263 12.62 0.88 -10.62
CA THR A 263 13.29 0.62 -9.33
C THR A 263 13.92 -0.77 -9.24
N ARG A 264 13.36 -1.78 -9.90
CA ARG A 264 13.95 -3.15 -9.96
C ARG A 264 15.20 -3.18 -10.82
N ILE A 265 15.18 -2.52 -11.98
CA ILE A 265 16.37 -2.38 -12.83
C ILE A 265 17.47 -1.64 -12.07
N ALA A 266 17.11 -0.53 -11.40
CA ALA A 266 18.05 0.22 -10.57
C ALA A 266 18.67 -0.64 -9.47
N ALA A 267 17.89 -1.49 -8.78
CA ALA A 267 18.39 -2.42 -7.78
C ALA A 267 19.41 -3.41 -8.37
N LEU A 268 19.11 -4.02 -9.53
CA LEU A 268 20.04 -4.93 -10.21
C LEU A 268 21.35 -4.22 -10.60
N MET A 269 21.26 -3.02 -11.18
CA MET A 269 22.45 -2.26 -11.58
C MET A 269 23.28 -1.81 -10.38
N LEU A 270 22.65 -1.38 -9.28
CA LEU A 270 23.34 -1.06 -8.03
C LEU A 270 24.03 -2.29 -7.44
N ALA A 271 23.36 -3.45 -7.40
CA ALA A 271 23.95 -4.66 -6.88
C ALA A 271 25.23 -5.05 -7.65
N LYS A 272 25.20 -4.95 -8.98
CA LYS A 272 26.39 -5.16 -9.83
C LYS A 272 27.48 -4.11 -9.57
N HIS A 273 27.09 -2.83 -9.50
CA HIS A 273 28.03 -1.73 -9.24
C HIS A 273 28.76 -1.89 -7.90
N LEU A 274 28.03 -2.31 -6.87
CA LEU A 274 28.51 -2.55 -5.52
C LEU A 274 29.17 -3.93 -5.33
N GLN A 275 29.34 -4.69 -6.42
CA GLN A 275 30.01 -6.00 -6.45
C GLN A 275 29.38 -7.03 -5.50
N ILE A 276 28.06 -6.95 -5.28
CA ILE A 276 27.32 -7.92 -4.47
C ILE A 276 27.37 -9.28 -5.18
N GLN A 277 27.90 -10.29 -4.50
CA GLN A 277 28.02 -11.63 -5.05
C GLN A 277 26.65 -12.28 -5.24
N ASP A 278 26.49 -13.02 -6.34
CA ASP A 278 25.31 -13.82 -6.66
C ASP A 278 23.96 -13.07 -6.67
N PHE A 279 23.96 -11.74 -6.81
CA PHE A 279 22.76 -10.91 -6.68
C PHE A 279 21.59 -11.29 -7.61
N MET A 280 21.86 -12.01 -8.70
CA MET A 280 20.86 -12.52 -9.64
C MET A 280 19.96 -13.64 -9.06
N ASN A 281 20.40 -14.29 -7.98
CA ASN A 281 19.76 -15.45 -7.37
C ASN A 281 19.27 -15.19 -5.93
N ILE A 282 19.54 -14.01 -5.37
CA ILE A 282 19.24 -13.68 -3.95
C ILE A 282 17.75 -13.55 -3.68
N ALA A 283 17.04 -12.85 -4.56
CA ALA A 283 15.60 -12.66 -4.49
C ALA A 283 15.04 -12.38 -5.88
N ASN A 284 13.80 -12.81 -6.13
CA ASN A 284 13.09 -12.52 -7.37
C ASN A 284 11.69 -11.97 -7.07
N PRO A 285 11.46 -10.65 -7.17
CA PRO A 285 12.40 -9.62 -7.63
C PRO A 285 13.39 -9.15 -6.54
N LEU A 286 14.59 -8.75 -6.95
CA LEU A 286 15.54 -8.04 -6.09
C LEU A 286 15.03 -6.61 -5.83
N THR A 287 15.10 -6.15 -4.57
CA THR A 287 14.64 -4.82 -4.18
C THR A 287 15.80 -3.92 -3.73
N MET A 288 15.59 -2.60 -3.79
CA MET A 288 16.60 -1.63 -3.35
C MET A 288 16.93 -1.76 -1.87
N LYS A 289 15.96 -2.16 -1.02
CA LYS A 289 16.23 -2.46 0.40
C LYS A 289 17.20 -3.63 0.56
N ILE A 290 17.01 -4.73 -0.19
CA ILE A 290 17.91 -5.89 -0.12
C ILE A 290 19.33 -5.47 -0.50
N VAL A 291 19.48 -4.69 -1.56
CA VAL A 291 20.79 -4.18 -2.02
C VAL A 291 21.47 -3.34 -0.93
N MET A 292 20.74 -2.40 -0.32
CA MET A 292 21.26 -1.59 0.78
C MET A 292 21.67 -2.46 1.97
N ASP A 293 20.82 -3.40 2.38
CA ASP A 293 21.09 -4.28 3.52
C ASP A 293 22.36 -5.08 3.30
N MET A 294 22.50 -5.70 2.12
CA MET A 294 23.66 -6.50 1.77
C MET A 294 24.95 -5.68 1.72
N HIS A 295 24.91 -4.50 1.12
CA HIS A 295 26.09 -3.65 1.00
C HIS A 295 26.54 -3.09 2.35
N LEU A 296 25.61 -2.77 3.25
CA LEU A 296 25.87 -2.05 4.50
C LEU A 296 25.64 -2.90 5.77
N ASN A 297 25.56 -4.24 5.67
CA ASN A 297 25.31 -5.12 6.81
C ASN A 297 26.47 -5.16 7.82
N GLU A 298 27.70 -5.06 7.32
CA GLU A 298 28.94 -5.23 8.09
C GLU A 298 29.60 -3.91 8.48
N ASP A 299 28.97 -2.78 8.19
CA ASP A 299 29.52 -1.46 8.47
C ASP A 299 29.57 -1.20 9.99
N ALA A 300 30.76 -1.42 10.58
CA ALA A 300 31.00 -1.37 12.01
C ALA A 300 30.77 0.03 12.61
N GLU A 301 30.95 1.10 11.82
CA GLU A 301 30.71 2.49 12.25
C GLU A 301 29.21 2.79 12.41
N ILE A 302 28.35 2.05 11.72
CA ILE A 302 26.90 2.23 11.78
C ILE A 302 26.31 1.50 13.00
N LYS A 303 26.87 0.36 13.43
CA LYS A 303 26.29 -0.51 14.47
C LYS A 303 26.25 0.06 15.90
N GLN A 304 26.91 1.19 16.16
CA GLN A 304 27.03 1.77 17.50
C GLN A 304 25.97 2.85 17.82
N CYS A 305 25.01 3.09 16.93
CA CYS A 305 24.01 4.15 17.06
C CYS A 305 22.60 3.63 17.41
N GLY A 306 21.70 4.53 17.82
CA GLY A 306 20.28 4.23 17.98
C GLY A 306 19.62 3.83 16.63
N GLU A 307 18.52 3.07 16.68
CA GLU A 307 17.88 2.45 15.52
C GLU A 307 17.64 3.43 14.35
N THR A 308 17.04 4.59 14.62
CA THR A 308 16.75 5.61 13.60
C THR A 308 18.01 6.25 13.01
N GLU A 309 19.05 6.44 13.81
CA GLU A 309 20.35 6.97 13.37
C GLU A 309 21.08 5.98 12.44
N VAL A 310 21.01 4.67 12.73
CA VAL A 310 21.54 3.61 11.84
C VAL A 310 20.89 3.72 10.47
N TRP A 311 19.56 3.84 10.42
CA TRP A 311 18.82 4.00 9.19
C TRP A 311 19.22 5.27 8.43
N CYS A 312 19.28 6.42 9.11
CA CYS A 312 19.66 7.69 8.49
C CYS A 312 21.04 7.62 7.83
N ARG A 313 22.03 7.01 8.50
CA ARG A 313 23.38 6.83 7.94
C ARG A 313 23.39 5.92 6.72
N LYS A 314 22.72 4.77 6.79
CA LYS A 314 22.65 3.82 5.66
C LYS A 314 22.01 4.48 4.44
N LEU A 315 20.87 5.13 4.63
CA LEU A 315 20.12 5.79 3.57
C LEU A 315 20.89 6.98 2.99
N GLY A 316 21.57 7.77 3.83
CA GLY A 316 22.47 8.84 3.38
C GLY A 316 23.59 8.33 2.48
N LYS A 317 24.29 7.26 2.88
CA LYS A 317 25.32 6.60 2.05
C LYS A 317 24.73 6.13 0.71
N MET A 318 23.55 5.53 0.71
CA MET A 318 22.91 5.08 -0.53
C MET A 318 22.49 6.23 -1.44
N VAL A 319 22.07 7.38 -0.90
CA VAL A 319 21.82 8.61 -1.68
C VAL A 319 23.08 9.06 -2.39
N ASP A 320 24.22 9.11 -1.69
CA ASP A 320 25.49 9.55 -2.26
C ASP A 320 26.02 8.58 -3.32
N ILE A 321 25.93 7.27 -3.06
CA ILE A 321 26.24 6.22 -4.04
C ILE A 321 25.38 6.37 -5.29
N SER A 322 24.07 6.59 -5.12
CA SER A 322 23.13 6.74 -6.23
C SER A 322 23.46 7.97 -7.08
N LYS A 323 23.83 9.08 -6.44
CA LYS A 323 24.30 10.29 -7.13
C LYS A 323 25.57 10.04 -7.93
N ALA A 324 26.56 9.40 -7.32
CA ALA A 324 27.84 9.12 -7.98
C ALA A 324 27.71 8.15 -9.16
N PHE A 325 26.88 7.12 -9.02
CA PHE A 325 26.72 6.08 -10.03
C PHE A 325 25.80 6.51 -11.17
N PHE A 326 24.54 6.82 -10.88
CA PHE A 326 23.54 7.12 -11.91
C PHE A 326 23.60 8.58 -12.39
N GLY A 327 24.22 9.50 -11.63
CA GLY A 327 24.24 10.92 -11.94
C GLY A 327 24.96 11.30 -13.24
N LYS A 328 25.72 10.36 -13.83
CA LYS A 328 26.31 10.51 -15.17
C LYS A 328 25.31 10.34 -16.31
N ASN A 329 24.14 9.75 -16.04
CA ASN A 329 23.11 9.49 -17.04
C ASN A 329 21.71 9.90 -16.54
N GLN A 330 21.55 11.21 -16.30
CA GLN A 330 20.29 11.78 -15.79
C GLN A 330 19.17 11.80 -16.84
N GLY A 331 19.51 11.71 -18.14
CA GLY A 331 18.53 11.62 -19.24
C GLY A 331 17.80 10.27 -19.30
N GLY A 332 18.24 9.29 -18.52
CA GLY A 332 17.68 7.95 -18.45
C GLY A 332 18.42 6.94 -19.32
N PHE A 333 18.00 5.68 -19.22
CA PHE A 333 18.65 4.54 -19.83
C PHE A 333 17.71 3.86 -20.82
N THR A 334 18.25 3.32 -21.92
CA THR A 334 17.50 2.38 -22.75
C THR A 334 17.53 0.98 -22.14
N TRP A 335 16.64 0.10 -22.60
CA TRP A 335 16.65 -1.31 -22.20
C TRP A 335 17.97 -2.00 -22.56
N GLU A 336 18.52 -1.70 -23.74
CA GLU A 336 19.77 -2.25 -24.25
C GLU A 336 20.95 -1.83 -23.37
N GLN A 337 21.01 -0.56 -22.98
CA GLN A 337 22.06 -0.06 -22.07
C GLN A 337 22.00 -0.77 -20.71
N CYS A 338 20.79 -0.99 -20.17
CA CYS A 338 20.62 -1.70 -18.91
C CYS A 338 21.03 -3.18 -19.04
N ALA A 339 20.61 -3.84 -20.11
CA ALA A 339 20.90 -5.25 -20.36
C ALA A 339 22.41 -5.48 -20.61
N GLU A 340 23.04 -4.64 -21.41
CA GLU A 340 24.49 -4.63 -21.65
C GLU A 340 25.26 -4.43 -20.34
N TYR A 341 24.88 -3.43 -19.54
CA TYR A 341 25.52 -3.20 -18.24
C TYR A 341 25.39 -4.41 -17.33
N LEU A 342 24.24 -5.10 -17.33
CA LEU A 342 24.01 -6.29 -16.52
C LEU A 342 24.65 -7.56 -17.09
N GLY A 343 25.00 -7.58 -18.38
CA GLY A 343 25.58 -8.74 -19.07
C GLY A 343 24.54 -9.81 -19.38
N MET A 344 23.34 -9.40 -19.78
CA MET A 344 22.21 -10.28 -20.15
C MET A 344 21.48 -9.74 -21.39
N THR A 345 20.54 -10.49 -21.94
CA THR A 345 19.68 -10.00 -23.04
C THR A 345 18.56 -9.09 -22.50
N VAL A 346 17.95 -8.31 -23.39
CA VAL A 346 16.79 -7.46 -23.02
C VAL A 346 15.61 -8.31 -22.58
N GLU A 347 15.40 -9.48 -23.22
CA GLU A 347 14.35 -10.44 -22.88
C GLU A 347 14.55 -11.02 -21.48
N GLU A 348 15.78 -11.39 -21.13
CA GLU A 348 16.14 -11.88 -19.79
C GLU A 348 15.90 -10.80 -18.73
N LEU A 349 16.29 -9.56 -19.01
CA LEU A 349 16.06 -8.43 -18.11
C LEU A 349 14.56 -8.18 -17.89
N LYS A 350 13.78 -8.18 -18.96
CA LYS A 350 12.31 -8.02 -18.94
C LYS A 350 11.63 -9.07 -18.06
N ILE A 351 12.02 -10.34 -18.19
CA ILE A 351 11.52 -11.42 -17.33
C ILE A 351 11.97 -11.20 -15.87
N LYS A 352 13.24 -10.83 -15.64
CA LYS A 352 13.76 -10.58 -14.28
C LYS A 352 13.04 -9.45 -13.54
N VAL A 353 12.55 -8.45 -14.26
CA VAL A 353 11.78 -7.35 -13.67
C VAL A 353 10.26 -7.54 -13.78
N GLN A 354 9.83 -8.73 -14.23
CA GLN A 354 8.46 -9.24 -14.29
C GLN A 354 7.56 -8.52 -15.30
N THR A 355 8.09 -8.08 -16.44
CA THR A 355 7.26 -7.44 -17.49
C THR A 355 6.39 -8.43 -18.26
N ASP A 356 6.70 -9.72 -18.20
CA ASP A 356 5.88 -10.82 -18.70
C ASP A 356 4.52 -10.89 -17.96
N ARG A 357 4.51 -10.55 -16.67
CA ARG A 357 3.31 -10.46 -15.85
C ARG A 357 2.72 -9.06 -15.78
N PHE A 358 3.56 -8.02 -15.77
CA PHE A 358 3.16 -6.62 -15.67
C PHE A 358 3.75 -5.82 -16.83
N PRO A 359 3.07 -5.76 -17.98
CA PRO A 359 3.57 -5.05 -19.15
C PRO A 359 3.84 -3.57 -18.85
N VAL A 360 4.91 -3.04 -19.44
CA VAL A 360 5.29 -1.62 -19.34
C VAL A 360 5.69 -1.07 -20.71
N ILE A 361 5.51 0.24 -20.90
CA ILE A 361 5.85 0.97 -22.12
C ILE A 361 6.74 2.14 -21.72
N ALA A 362 7.99 2.13 -22.16
CA ALA A 362 8.94 3.21 -21.93
C ALA A 362 10.04 3.21 -22.99
N GLU A 363 10.31 4.38 -23.56
CA GLU A 363 11.46 4.63 -24.44
C GLU A 363 12.74 4.90 -23.63
N SER A 364 12.59 5.48 -22.44
CA SER A 364 13.68 5.78 -21.52
C SER A 364 13.28 5.44 -20.08
N LEU A 365 14.22 4.82 -19.35
CA LEU A 365 14.09 4.39 -17.97
C LEU A 365 14.83 5.39 -17.07
N GLN A 366 14.11 6.10 -16.22
CA GLN A 366 14.60 7.22 -15.42
C GLN A 366 15.28 6.77 -14.11
N LEU A 367 16.22 5.84 -14.23
CA LEU A 367 16.82 5.12 -13.08
C LEU A 367 17.46 6.06 -12.06
N TYR A 368 18.13 7.14 -12.50
CA TYR A 368 18.70 8.16 -11.61
C TYR A 368 17.64 8.76 -10.69
N ASN A 369 16.57 9.29 -11.28
CA ASN A 369 15.50 9.99 -10.58
C ASN A 369 14.76 9.04 -9.63
N ARG A 370 14.42 7.83 -10.08
CA ARG A 370 13.69 6.85 -9.26
C ARG A 370 14.53 6.38 -8.07
N THR A 371 15.82 6.13 -8.29
CA THR A 371 16.73 5.69 -7.23
C THR A 371 16.90 6.76 -6.17
N LEU A 372 17.11 8.01 -6.60
CA LEU A 372 17.28 9.14 -5.70
C LEU A 372 16.00 9.41 -4.89
N HIS A 373 14.83 9.34 -5.52
CA HIS A 373 13.55 9.42 -4.83
C HIS A 373 13.45 8.34 -3.75
N VAL A 374 13.63 7.05 -4.10
CA VAL A 374 13.41 5.94 -3.16
C VAL A 374 14.27 6.05 -1.89
N TYR A 375 15.58 6.29 -2.02
CA TYR A 375 16.45 6.38 -0.84
C TYR A 375 16.23 7.68 -0.05
N SER A 376 15.99 8.81 -0.73
CA SER A 376 15.71 10.08 -0.03
C SER A 376 14.35 10.08 0.66
N GLU A 377 13.35 9.41 0.10
CA GLU A 377 12.02 9.28 0.68
C GLU A 377 12.05 8.36 1.91
N ALA A 378 12.71 7.21 1.81
CA ALA A 378 12.95 6.35 2.98
C ALA A 378 13.69 7.10 4.10
N LEU A 379 14.64 7.99 3.75
CA LEU A 379 15.34 8.82 4.72
C LEU A 379 14.38 9.80 5.41
N ARG A 380 13.46 10.42 4.65
CA ARG A 380 12.44 11.31 5.22
C ARG A 380 11.49 10.57 6.15
N VAL A 381 11.08 9.34 5.83
CA VAL A 381 10.26 8.48 6.71
C VAL A 381 10.93 8.29 8.08
N VAL A 382 12.21 7.91 8.07
CA VAL A 382 12.96 7.64 9.30
C VAL A 382 13.17 8.92 10.12
N LYS A 383 13.49 10.04 9.45
CA LYS A 383 13.59 11.35 10.11
C LYS A 383 12.25 11.79 10.72
N PHE A 384 11.14 11.56 10.02
CA PHE A 384 9.80 11.87 10.53
C PHE A 384 9.51 11.07 11.80
N ARG A 385 9.77 9.75 11.78
CA ARG A 385 9.66 8.89 12.98
C ARG A 385 10.54 9.39 14.12
N GLN A 386 11.80 9.73 13.85
CA GLN A 386 12.75 10.23 14.85
C GLN A 386 12.25 11.53 15.52
N ILE A 387 11.68 12.46 14.74
CA ILE A 387 11.09 13.68 15.28
C ILE A 387 9.88 13.37 16.16
N CYS A 388 9.03 12.41 15.77
CA CYS A 388 7.90 11.97 16.59
C CYS A 388 8.33 11.34 17.92
N GLU A 389 9.36 10.48 17.90
CA GLU A 389 9.84 9.73 19.07
C GLU A 389 10.62 10.60 20.07
N ASN A 390 11.37 11.60 19.59
CA ASN A 390 12.18 12.47 20.45
C ASN A 390 11.36 13.49 21.26
N GLY A 391 10.04 13.55 21.06
CA GLY A 391 9.15 14.49 21.73
C GLY A 391 9.15 15.89 21.10
N GLY A 392 8.03 16.59 21.24
CA GLY A 392 7.88 17.95 20.73
C GLY A 392 8.29 19.01 21.75
N ASP A 393 8.92 20.08 21.30
CA ASP A 393 8.97 21.33 22.05
C ASP A 393 7.59 22.00 21.95
N ASN A 394 7.07 22.57 23.04
CA ASN A 394 5.82 23.32 23.01
C ASN A 394 5.97 24.51 22.06
N ASN A 395 5.26 24.46 20.93
CA ASN A 395 5.00 25.55 19.96
C ASN A 395 6.11 25.84 18.92
N GLY A 396 6.01 25.18 17.75
CA GLY A 396 6.58 25.69 16.49
C GLY A 396 7.61 24.77 15.80
N PRO A 397 8.81 24.56 16.38
CA PRO A 397 9.91 23.89 15.67
C PRO A 397 9.60 22.46 15.24
N THR A 398 8.82 21.70 16.02
CA THR A 398 8.50 20.30 15.69
C THR A 398 7.53 20.17 14.54
N ILE A 399 6.41 20.91 14.56
CA ILE A 399 5.42 20.88 13.47
C ILE A 399 6.07 21.38 12.17
N GLN A 400 6.86 22.45 12.25
CA GLN A 400 7.57 22.98 11.08
C GLN A 400 8.49 21.94 10.46
N ARG A 401 9.34 21.27 11.26
CA ARG A 401 10.25 20.21 10.76
C ARG A 401 9.49 19.04 10.12
N LEU A 402 8.36 18.62 10.70
CA LEU A 402 7.53 17.56 10.11
C LEU A 402 6.92 18.02 8.77
N GLY A 403 6.41 19.25 8.72
CA GLY A 403 5.86 19.86 7.50
C GLY A 403 6.91 20.04 6.39
N GLU A 404 8.13 20.43 6.74
CA GLU A 404 9.27 20.51 5.80
C GLU A 404 9.55 19.14 5.16
N LEU A 405 9.59 18.06 5.94
CA LEU A 405 9.76 16.70 5.40
C LEU A 405 8.62 16.29 4.44
N MET A 406 7.37 16.64 4.76
CA MET A 406 6.22 16.37 3.88
C MET A 406 6.31 17.19 2.58
N ASN A 407 6.79 18.44 2.65
CA ASN A 407 6.98 19.28 1.48
C ASN A 407 8.10 18.75 0.57
N GLU A 408 9.24 18.34 1.14
CA GLU A 408 10.33 17.69 0.42
C GLU A 408 9.88 16.36 -0.23
N SER A 409 9.00 15.60 0.45
CA SER A 409 8.40 14.38 -0.12
C SER A 409 7.54 14.71 -1.35
N GLN A 410 6.67 15.73 -1.28
CA GLN A 410 5.86 16.18 -2.42
C GLN A 410 6.74 16.65 -3.59
N GLU A 411 7.77 17.45 -3.33
CA GLU A 411 8.70 17.91 -4.37
C GLU A 411 9.45 16.74 -5.02
N SER A 412 9.81 15.72 -4.24
CA SER A 412 10.42 14.50 -4.76
C SER A 412 9.45 13.67 -5.60
N CYS A 413 8.19 13.54 -5.17
CA CYS A 413 7.14 12.86 -5.92
C CYS A 413 6.89 13.55 -7.28
N ASP A 414 6.88 14.87 -7.29
CA ASP A 414 6.68 15.68 -8.49
C ASP A 414 7.91 15.62 -9.41
N GLY A 415 9.09 16.06 -8.94
CA GLY A 415 10.27 16.27 -9.78
C GLY A 415 11.15 15.03 -10.01
N LEU A 416 11.17 14.06 -9.08
CA LEU A 416 12.01 12.86 -9.21
C LEU A 416 11.21 11.60 -9.51
N PHE A 417 9.96 11.51 -9.08
CA PHE A 417 9.15 10.32 -9.33
C PHE A 417 8.11 10.50 -10.43
N ASN A 418 7.83 11.74 -10.85
CA ASN A 418 6.83 12.08 -11.86
C ASN A 418 5.49 11.36 -11.58
N CYS A 419 5.02 11.48 -10.34
CA CYS A 419 3.76 10.90 -9.89
C CYS A 419 2.79 11.93 -9.25
N SER A 420 3.08 13.22 -9.40
CA SER A 420 2.14 14.30 -9.11
C SER A 420 1.31 14.68 -10.36
N CYS A 421 0.42 15.67 -10.23
CA CYS A 421 -0.30 16.32 -11.31
C CYS A 421 -0.54 17.80 -11.01
N GLU A 422 -1.04 18.56 -11.98
CA GLU A 422 -1.29 20.01 -11.84
C GLU A 422 -2.25 20.33 -10.68
N GLU A 423 -3.33 19.55 -10.54
CA GLU A 423 -4.33 19.74 -9.49
C GLU A 423 -3.76 19.43 -8.10
N LEU A 424 -2.92 18.38 -7.99
CA LEU A 424 -2.21 18.07 -6.75
C LEU A 424 -1.25 19.20 -6.37
N ASN A 425 -0.46 19.68 -7.33
CA ASN A 425 0.51 20.75 -7.12
C ASN A 425 -0.19 22.07 -6.73
N THR A 426 -1.30 22.39 -7.37
CA THR A 426 -2.14 23.56 -7.05
C THR A 426 -2.72 23.45 -5.65
N LEU A 427 -3.31 22.30 -5.31
CA LEU A 427 -3.91 22.07 -4.00
C LEU A 427 -2.87 22.15 -2.87
N CYS A 428 -1.69 21.57 -3.06
CA CYS A 428 -0.57 21.68 -2.12
C CYS A 428 -0.09 23.14 -1.98
N GLY A 429 -0.01 23.88 -3.09
CA GLY A 429 0.35 25.30 -3.09
C GLY A 429 -0.62 26.15 -2.27
N ILE A 430 -1.93 25.95 -2.47
CA ILE A 430 -2.97 26.64 -1.69
C ILE A 430 -2.87 26.28 -0.21
N ALA A 431 -2.74 24.99 0.13
CA ALA A 431 -2.64 24.54 1.51
C ALA A 431 -1.44 25.18 2.24
N ARG A 432 -0.28 25.27 1.59
CA ARG A 432 0.91 25.93 2.15
C ARG A 432 0.72 27.45 2.31
N TYR A 433 0.06 28.10 1.35
CA TYR A 433 -0.19 29.54 1.40
C TYR A 433 -1.09 29.91 2.58
N VAL A 434 -2.22 29.20 2.75
CA VAL A 434 -3.18 29.46 3.84
C VAL A 434 -2.55 29.27 5.23
N VAL A 435 -1.61 28.33 5.36
CA VAL A 435 -0.92 28.07 6.64
C VAL A 435 0.10 29.16 7.00
N ASN A 436 0.70 29.86 6.02
CA ASN A 436 1.66 30.92 6.29
C ASN A 436 1.02 32.28 6.63
N ASP A 437 -0.26 32.48 6.26
CA ASP A 437 -1.03 33.70 6.51
C ASP A 437 -1.87 33.63 7.82
N CYS A 438 -1.84 32.50 8.54
CA CYS A 438 -2.48 32.28 9.85
C CYS A 438 -1.42 32.14 10.95
#